data_AF-A0A136PM10-F1
#
_entry.id   AF-A0A136PM10-F1
#
_cell.length_a   1.000
_cell.length_b   1.000
_cell.length_c   1.000
_cell.angle_alpha   90.00
_cell.angle_beta   90.00
_cell.angle_gamma   90.00
#
_symmetry.space_group_name_H-M   'P 1'
#
loop_
_entity.id
_entity.type
_entity.pdbx_description
1 polymer ?
#
loop_
_entity_poly.entity_id
_entity_poly.type
_entity_poly.pdbx_seq_one_letter_code
_entity_poly.pdbx_strand_id
1 'polypeptide(L)' 'MLDEVGAVRGRQEPLLVRTAWCVLRHHRHHDCPRCTAGGWCPTVHAARTRIVAWQRYRSR' A
#
# COMPACT_ATOMS: atom_id res chain seq x y z
N MET A 1 7.93 -0.50 17.25
CA MET A 1 7.60 -1.84 16.72
C MET A 1 7.27 -1.68 15.23
N LEU A 2 8.32 -1.48 14.42
CA LEU A 2 8.23 -1.31 12.96
C LEU A 2 8.82 -2.57 12.34
N ASP A 3 8.30 -3.72 12.74
CA ASP A 3 8.91 -4.99 12.40
C ASP A 3 7.98 -5.75 11.44
N GLU A 4 8.61 -6.21 10.36
CA GLU A 4 8.11 -7.22 9.43
C GLU A 4 7.23 -6.73 8.27
N VAL A 5 7.76 -5.81 7.46
CA VAL A 5 7.42 -5.77 6.03
C VAL A 5 8.48 -6.60 5.31
N GLY A 6 8.12 -7.86 5.05
CA GLY A 6 9.00 -8.93 4.58
C GLY A 6 9.94 -8.50 3.46
N ALA A 7 11.23 -8.47 3.80
CA ALA A 7 12.31 -8.35 2.83
C ALA A 7 12.45 -9.67 2.07
N VAL A 8 11.62 -9.86 1.05
CA VAL A 8 11.84 -10.91 0.06
C VAL A 8 13.11 -10.54 -0.71
N ARG A 9 14.18 -11.30 -0.48
CA ARG A 9 15.53 -11.17 -1.06
C ARG A 9 15.48 -10.85 -2.56
N GLY A 10 16.12 -9.75 -2.96
CA GLY A 10 16.42 -9.44 -4.36
C GLY A 10 16.35 -7.95 -4.73
N ARG A 11 15.34 -7.21 -4.27
CA ARG A 11 15.20 -5.75 -4.51
C ARG A 11 14.54 -5.09 -3.32
N GLN A 12 15.20 -4.09 -2.73
CA GLN A 12 14.66 -3.35 -1.60
C GLN A 12 13.38 -2.63 -2.04
N GLU A 13 12.30 -2.78 -1.26
CA GLU A 13 11.02 -2.15 -1.59
C GLU A 13 11.16 -0.61 -1.56
N PRO A 14 10.79 0.11 -2.63
CA PRO A 14 10.87 1.56 -2.66
C PRO A 14 10.05 2.20 -1.55
N LEU A 15 10.51 3.32 -1.00
CA LEU A 15 9.80 4.04 0.05
C LEU A 15 8.35 4.37 -0.32
N LEU A 16 8.09 4.71 -1.59
CA LEU A 16 6.75 4.98 -2.12
C LEU A 16 5.80 3.76 -2.04
N VAL A 17 6.34 2.54 -2.09
CA VAL A 17 5.54 1.32 -1.95
C VAL A 17 5.33 1.01 -0.47
N ARG A 18 6.36 1.19 0.37
CA ARG A 18 6.22 1.06 1.83
C ARG A 18 5.14 1.99 2.38
N THR A 19 5.13 3.25 1.94
CA THR A 19 4.09 4.22 2.36
C THR A 19 2.71 3.84 1.83
N ALA A 20 2.61 3.25 0.64
CA ALA A 20 1.35 2.72 0.13
C ALA A 20 0.78 1.60 1.03
N TRP A 21 1.61 0.69 1.54
CA TRP A 21 1.19 -0.30 2.53
C TRP A 21 0.69 0.35 3.83
N CYS A 22 1.37 1.39 4.32
CA CYS A 22 0.92 2.15 5.49
C CYS A 22 -0.45 2.79 5.28
N VAL A 23 -0.71 3.35 4.09
CA VAL A 23 -2.03 3.91 3.73
C VAL A 23 -3.12 2.83 3.82
N LEU A 24 -2.88 1.65 3.23
CA LEU A 24 -3.85 0.56 3.28
C LEU A 24 -4.08 0.06 4.71
N ARG A 25 -3.01 -0.06 5.51
CA ARG A 25 -3.12 -0.43 6.93
C ARG A 25 -3.94 0.60 7.69
N HIS A 26 -3.66 1.89 7.52
CA HIS A 26 -4.43 2.96 8.17
C HIS A 26 -5.92 2.87 7.83
N HIS A 27 -6.27 2.70 6.55
CA HIS A 27 -7.69 2.59 6.13
C HIS A 27 -8.38 1.27 6.56
N ARG A 28 -7.62 0.28 7.04
CA ARG A 28 -8.19 -0.94 7.64
C ARG A 28 -8.58 -0.73 9.11
N HIS A 29 -7.89 0.18 9.80
CA HIS A 29 -8.08 0.42 11.24
C HIS A 29 -8.81 1.73 11.55
N HIS A 30 -8.94 2.62 10.56
CA HIS A 30 -9.59 3.91 10.71
C HIS A 30 -10.64 4.10 9.63
N ASP A 31 -11.78 4.64 10.05
CA ASP A 31 -12.84 5.02 9.14
C ASP A 31 -12.40 6.21 8.28
N CYS A 32 -12.42 5.99 6.98
CA CYS A 32 -12.24 7.05 6.00
C CYS A 32 -13.62 7.39 5.42
N PRO A 33 -14.13 8.63 5.57
CA PRO A 33 -15.43 9.04 5.04
C PRO A 33 -15.60 8.74 3.54
N ARG A 34 -14.52 8.84 2.76
CA ARG A 34 -14.54 8.50 1.33
C ARG A 34 -14.72 7.01 1.08
N CYS A 35 -14.07 6.17 1.89
CA CYS A 35 -14.27 4.72 1.83
C CYS A 35 -15.64 4.29 2.35
N THR A 36 -16.11 4.87 3.47
CA THR A 36 -17.33 4.44 4.15
C THR A 36 -18.59 5.00 3.50
N ALA A 37 -18.60 6.27 3.10
CA ALA A 37 -19.78 6.90 2.48
C ALA A 37 -19.78 6.79 0.94
N GLY A 38 -18.60 6.86 0.32
CA GLY A 38 -18.47 6.88 -1.14
C GLY A 38 -18.05 5.55 -1.77
N GLY A 39 -17.68 4.55 -0.97
CA GLY A 39 -17.12 3.27 -1.45
C GLY A 39 -15.77 3.39 -2.17
N TRP A 40 -15.25 4.61 -2.35
CA TRP A 40 -14.06 4.89 -3.14
C TRP A 40 -13.22 5.99 -2.50
N CYS A 41 -11.92 5.74 -2.39
CA CYS A 41 -10.96 6.71 -1.89
C CYS A 41 -9.76 6.83 -2.86
N PRO A 42 -9.43 8.05 -3.32
CA PRO A 42 -8.31 8.27 -4.26
C PRO A 42 -6.98 7.82 -3.66
N THR A 43 -6.81 8.00 -2.34
CA THR A 43 -5.59 7.61 -1.62
C THR A 43 -5.41 6.10 -1.59
N VAL A 44 -6.49 5.35 -1.33
CA VAL A 44 -6.48 3.87 -1.37
C VAL A 44 -6.24 3.37 -2.78
N HIS A 45 -6.88 3.98 -3.77
CA HIS A 45 -6.69 3.63 -5.18
C HIS A 45 -5.23 3.83 -5.60
N ALA A 46 -4.65 5.00 -5.35
CA ALA A 46 -3.25 5.27 -5.66
C ALA A 46 -2.28 4.32 -4.93
N ALA A 47 -2.55 3.99 -3.67
CA ALA A 47 -1.75 3.03 -2.91
C ALA A 47 -1.78 1.63 -3.55
N ARG A 48 -2.97 1.12 -3.88
CA ARG A 48 -3.12 -0.17 -4.59
C ARG A 48 -2.38 -0.17 -5.92
N THR A 49 -2.50 0.90 -6.71
CA THR A 49 -1.82 1.03 -8.00
C THR A 49 -0.30 0.96 -7.87
N ARG A 50 0.29 1.63 -6.87
CA ARG A 50 1.74 1.56 -6.60
C ARG A 50 2.21 0.15 -6.23
N ILE A 51 1.45 -0.53 -5.38
CA ILE A 51 1.76 -1.90 -4.96
C ILE A 51 1.70 -2.86 -6.15
N VAL A 52 0.63 -2.78 -6.96
CA VAL A 52 0.48 -3.63 -8.17
C VAL A 52 1.60 -3.35 -9.17
N ALA A 53 1.96 -2.08 -9.40
CA ALA A 53 3.06 -1.72 -10.28
C ALA A 53 4.41 -2.30 -9.79
N TRP A 54 4.66 -2.22 -8.49
CA TRP A 54 5.86 -2.80 -7.88
C TRP A 54 5.90 -4.32 -7.99
N GLN A 55 4.78 -5.01 -7.71
CA GLN A 55 4.69 -6.45 -7.88
C GLN A 55 4.98 -6.86 -9.33
N ARG A 56 4.40 -6.15 -10.31
CA ARG A 56 4.69 -6.38 -11.74
C ARG A 56 6.15 -6.15 -12.10
N TYR A 57 6.79 -5.14 -11.53
CA TYR A 57 8.22 -4.88 -11.72
C TYR A 57 9.10 -5.97 -11.10
N ARG A 58 8.72 -6.50 -9.94
CA ARG A 58 9.46 -7.58 -9.25
C ARG A 58 9.33 -8.93 -9.95
N SER A 59 8.20 -9.20 -10.60
CA SER A 59 7.95 -10.44 -11.33
C SER A 59 8.59 -10.46 -12.72
N ARG A 60 9.26 -9.39 -13.13
CA ARG A 60 10.10 -9.30 -14.33
C ARG A 60 11.57 -9.39 -13.97
#